data_AF-A0A4Y2MMT3-F1
#
_entry.id   AF-A0A4Y2MMT3-F1
#
_cell.length_a   1.000
_cell.length_b   1.000
_cell.length_c   1.000
_cell.angle_alpha   90.00
_cell.angle_beta   90.00
_cell.angle_gamma   90.00
#
_symmetry.space_group_name_H-M   'P 1'
#
loop_
_entity.id
_entity.type
_entity.pdbx_description
1 polymer ?
#
loop_
_entity_poly.entity_id
_entity_poly.type
_entity_poly.pdbx_seq_one_letter_code
_entity_poly.pdbx_strand_id
1 'polypeptide(L)'
;MQGPCTIEARRNEHSFVVKMPNASVRHVHQNKRREFVASFGSVNVIFEGEEEFGDVESTPLIEDSFCQEIKSITSSDLSATQK
;
A
#
# COMPACT_ATOMS: atom_id res chain seq x y z
N MET A 1 12.49 10.09 11.73
CA MET A 1 12.77 9.29 10.52
C MET A 1 11.90 9.82 9.39
N GLN A 2 12.43 9.95 8.17
CA GLN A 2 11.63 10.41 7.03
C GLN A 2 10.77 9.25 6.52
N GLY A 3 9.52 9.52 6.13
CA GLY A 3 8.51 8.52 5.77
C GLY A 3 8.87 7.67 4.54
N PRO A 4 7.96 6.78 4.10
CA PRO A 4 8.19 5.97 2.91
C PRO A 4 8.49 6.85 1.69
N CYS A 5 9.34 6.35 0.81
CA CYS A 5 9.74 7.01 -0.43
C CYS A 5 9.73 6.00 -1.56
N THR A 6 9.52 6.47 -2.78
CA THR A 6 9.43 5.62 -3.97
C THR A 6 10.81 5.52 -4.61
N ILE A 7 11.26 4.32 -4.96
CA ILE A 7 12.45 4.14 -5.79
C ILE A 7 12.08 4.51 -7.23
N GLU A 8 12.73 5.52 -7.79
CA GLU A 8 12.53 5.88 -9.20
C GLU A 8 13.46 5.09 -10.12
N ALA A 9 14.70 4.86 -9.68
CA ALA A 9 15.68 4.12 -10.46
C ALA A 9 16.74 3.47 -9.59
N ARG A 10 17.28 2.35 -10.06
CA ARG A 10 18.53 1.80 -9.55
C ARG A 10 19.69 2.53 -10.21
N ARG A 11 20.59 3.11 -9.41
CA ARG A 11 21.75 3.85 -9.93
C ARG A 11 22.95 2.94 -10.18
N ASN A 12 23.23 2.03 -9.25
CA ASN A 12 24.24 0.99 -9.39
C ASN A 12 23.84 -0.22 -8.51
N GLU A 13 24.77 -1.17 -8.33
CA GLU A 13 24.48 -2.38 -7.57
C GLU A 13 23.99 -2.08 -6.14
N HIS A 14 24.53 -1.05 -5.49
CA HIS A 14 24.32 -0.78 -4.07
C HIS A 14 23.64 0.56 -3.78
N SER A 15 23.11 1.26 -4.79
CA SER A 15 22.48 2.57 -4.59
C SER A 15 21.31 2.84 -5.52
N PHE A 16 20.38 3.65 -5.00
CA PHE A 16 19.09 3.95 -5.61
C PHE A 16 18.84 5.46 -5.63
N VAL A 17 18.10 5.91 -6.64
CA VAL A 17 17.48 7.22 -6.69
C VAL A 17 16.07 7.09 -6.14
N VAL A 18 15.74 7.88 -5.13
CA VAL A 18 14.42 7.85 -4.48
C VAL A 18 13.73 9.21 -4.57
N LYS A 19 12.43 9.18 -4.84
CA LYS A 19 11.53 10.32 -4.74
C LYS A 19 10.89 10.35 -3.37
N MET A 20 11.15 11.45 -2.67
CA MET A 20 10.60 11.73 -1.36
C MET A 20 9.15 12.24 -1.48
N PRO A 21 8.34 12.17 -0.41
CA PRO A 21 6.95 12.67 -0.43
C PRO A 21 6.83 14.16 -0.78
N ASN A 22 7.84 14.97 -0.47
CA ASN A 22 7.90 16.38 -0.84
C ASN A 22 8.41 16.61 -2.29
N ALA A 23 8.32 15.59 -3.14
CA ALA A 23 8.82 15.55 -4.52
C ALA A 23 10.35 15.74 -4.67
N SER A 24 11.12 15.90 -3.59
CA SER A 24 12.58 15.98 -3.69
C SER A 24 13.19 14.62 -4.06
N VAL A 25 14.31 14.65 -4.79
CA VAL A 25 15.03 13.46 -5.22
C VAL A 25 16.30 13.29 -4.40
N ARG A 26 16.59 12.06 -3.96
CA ARG A 26 17.78 11.73 -3.15
C ARG A 26 18.47 10.45 -3.60
N HIS A 27 19.75 10.35 -3.27
CA HIS A 27 20.52 9.12 -3.42
C HIS A 27 20.64 8.40 -2.09
N VAL A 28 20.34 7.11 -2.09
CA VAL A 28 20.43 6.25 -0.92
C VAL A 28 21.18 4.97 -1.23
N HIS A 29 22.05 4.59 -0.31
CA HIS A 29 22.74 3.30 -0.32
C HIS A 29 21.76 2.19 0.10
N GLN A 30 21.96 0.95 -0.37
CA GLN A 30 21.09 -0.20 -0.08
C GLN A 30 20.87 -0.41 1.43
N ASN A 31 21.92 -0.23 2.23
CA ASN A 31 21.86 -0.39 3.70
C ASN A 31 21.01 0.68 4.40
N LYS A 32 20.68 1.78 3.70
CA LYS A 32 19.79 2.83 4.20
C LYS A 32 18.34 2.62 3.76
N ARG A 33 18.06 1.53 3.03
CA ARG A 33 16.70 1.14 2.63
C ARG A 33 16.15 0.14 3.64
N ARG A 34 14.88 0.31 3.98
CA ARG A 34 14.05 -0.74 4.56
C ARG A 34 12.85 -0.92 3.65
N GLU A 35 12.45 -2.16 3.42
CA GLU A 35 11.22 -2.44 2.69
C GLU A 35 10.04 -1.83 3.42
N PHE A 36 9.19 -1.14 2.66
CA PHE A 36 7.95 -0.62 3.19
C PHE A 36 6.92 -1.74 3.19
N VAL A 37 6.43 -2.08 4.37
CA VAL A 37 5.35 -3.06 4.55
C VAL A 37 4.12 -2.27 4.97
N ALA A 38 3.12 -2.18 4.09
CA ALA A 38 1.85 -1.56 4.43
C ALA A 38 1.12 -2.43 5.45
N SER A 39 0.78 -1.88 6.62
CA SER A 39 -0.11 -2.53 7.59
C SER A 39 -1.52 -2.00 7.40
N PHE A 40 -2.48 -2.88 7.10
CA PHE A 40 -3.90 -2.55 7.09
C PHE A 40 -4.50 -2.86 8.47
N GLY A 41 -5.24 -1.90 9.04
CA GLY A 41 -5.90 -2.05 10.34
C GLY A 41 -7.38 -2.45 10.23
N SER A 42 -7.97 -2.30 9.06
CA SER A 42 -9.35 -2.70 8.77
C SER A 42 -9.53 -2.96 7.28
N VAL A 43 -10.47 -3.84 6.95
CA VAL A 43 -11.01 -4.06 5.60
C VAL A 43 -12.49 -3.74 5.72
N ASN A 44 -12.98 -2.83 4.88
CA ASN A 44 -14.40 -2.44 4.86
C ASN A 44 -14.99 -2.81 3.50
N VAL A 45 -16.29 -3.09 3.50
CA VAL A 45 -17.08 -3.29 2.28
C VAL A 45 -17.96 -2.06 2.13
N ILE A 46 -17.88 -1.44 0.95
CA ILE A 46 -18.71 -0.30 0.59
C ILE A 46 -19.77 -0.81 -0.39
N PHE A 47 -21.03 -0.56 -0.09
CA PHE A 47 -22.13 -0.93 -0.97
C PHE A 47 -22.45 0.19 -1.97
N GLU A 48 -23.00 -0.18 -3.12
CA GLU A 48 -23.45 0.78 -4.13
C GLU A 48 -24.54 1.70 -3.53
N GLY A 49 -24.25 3.00 -3.43
CA GLY A 49 -25.14 4.00 -2.83
C GLY A 49 -24.72 4.52 -1.44
N GLU A 50 -23.64 4.00 -0.85
CA GLU A 50 -23.08 4.57 0.39
C GLU A 50 -22.25 5.84 0.10
N GLU A 51 -22.87 7.01 0.25
CA GLU A 51 -22.20 8.32 0.03
C GLU A 51 -21.27 8.75 1.18
N GLU A 52 -21.27 8.05 2.32
CA GLU A 52 -20.51 8.44 3.52
C GLU A 52 -18.98 8.37 3.32
N PHE A 53 -18.49 7.55 2.38
CA PHE A 53 -17.06 7.32 2.18
C PHE A 53 -16.39 8.25 1.16
N GLY A 54 -17.16 9.10 0.47
CA GLY A 54 -16.65 9.98 -0.59
C GLY A 54 -16.15 9.22 -1.82
N ASP A 55 -15.32 9.87 -2.65
CA ASP A 55 -14.80 9.27 -3.87
C ASP A 55 -13.83 8.12 -3.56
N VAL A 56 -14.11 6.94 -4.11
CA VAL A 56 -13.27 5.74 -3.95
C VAL A 56 -12.25 5.67 -5.08
N GLU A 57 -10.98 5.90 -4.75
CA GLU A 57 -9.86 5.63 -5.66
C GLU A 57 -9.26 4.25 -5.40
N SER A 58 -9.11 3.45 -6.46
CA SER A 58 -8.42 2.16 -6.37
C SER A 58 -6.90 2.36 -6.35
N THR A 59 -6.22 1.73 -5.40
CA THR A 59 -4.75 1.65 -5.47
C THR A 59 -4.36 0.74 -6.64
N PRO A 60 -3.38 1.12 -7.47
CA PRO A 60 -2.94 0.28 -8.59
C PRO A 60 -2.46 -1.08 -8.05
N LEU A 61 -3.03 -2.15 -8.60
CA LEU A 61 -2.69 -3.54 -8.27
C LEU A 61 -1.21 -3.79 -8.62
N ILE A 62 -0.36 -3.86 -7.60
CA ILE A 62 0.94 -4.49 -7.74
C ILE A 62 0.69 -6.00 -7.61
N GLU A 63 0.72 -6.71 -8.74
CA GLU A 63 0.30 -8.12 -8.85
C GLU A 63 1.00 -9.05 -7.84
N ASP A 64 2.18 -8.66 -7.35
CA ASP A 64 3.01 -9.48 -6.45
C ASP A 64 2.91 -9.15 -4.96
N SER A 65 2.23 -8.06 -4.56
CA SER A 65 2.25 -7.59 -3.16
C SER A 65 0.89 -7.67 -2.45
N PHE A 66 -0.19 -7.95 -3.16
CA PHE A 66 -1.50 -8.00 -2.52
C PHE A 66 -1.64 -9.30 -1.73
N CYS A 67 -1.90 -9.21 -0.42
CA CYS A 67 -2.05 -10.35 0.47
C CYS A 67 -3.03 -11.36 -0.14
N GLN A 68 -2.56 -12.54 -0.52
CA GLN A 68 -3.39 -13.62 -1.05
C GLN A 68 -4.55 -13.95 -0.09
N GLU A 69 -4.31 -13.72 1.21
CA GLU A 69 -5.29 -13.83 2.30
C GLU A 69 -6.49 -12.88 2.15
N ILE A 70 -6.32 -11.68 1.56
CA ILE A 70 -7.46 -10.77 1.28
C ILE A 70 -8.26 -11.28 0.08
N LYS A 71 -7.60 -11.88 -0.94
CA LYS A 71 -8.28 -12.46 -2.11
C LYS A 71 -9.19 -13.64 -1.75
N SER A 72 -8.94 -14.32 -0.63
CA SER A 72 -9.80 -15.39 -0.12
C SER A 72 -11.02 -14.90 0.67
N ILE A 73 -11.12 -13.61 0.99
CA ILE A 73 -12.28 -13.06 1.70
C ILE A 73 -13.49 -13.07 0.76
N THR A 74 -14.60 -13.61 1.24
CA THR A 74 -15.87 -13.70 0.53
C THR A 74 -16.97 -12.96 1.29
N SER A 75 -18.11 -12.71 0.64
CA SER A 75 -19.28 -12.10 1.29
C SER A 75 -19.80 -12.93 2.47
N SER A 76 -19.51 -14.23 2.51
CA SER A 76 -19.90 -15.13 3.59
C SER A 76 -19.18 -14.83 4.91
N ASP A 77 -17.97 -14.27 4.85
CA ASP A 77 -17.16 -13.92 6.02
C ASP A 77 -17.70 -12.69 6.77
N LEU A 78 -18.64 -11.96 6.16
CA LEU A 78 -19.26 -10.75 6.70
C LEU A 78 -20.58 -11.01 7.43
N SER A 79 -21.02 -12.28 7.57
CA SER A 79 -22.24 -12.59 8.29
C SER A 79 -22.05 -12.26 9.78
N ALA A 80 -22.56 -11.11 10.20
CA ALA A 80 -22.59 -10.74 11.60
C ALA A 80 -23.39 -11.80 12.37
N THR A 81 -22.73 -12.48 13.32
CA THR A 81 -23.46 -13.11 14.42
C THR A 81 -23.91 -11.96 15.31
N GLN A 82 -25.06 -11.35 15.00
CA GLN A 82 -25.72 -10.46 15.94
C GLN A 82 -26.17 -11.31 17.13
N LYS A 83 -25.55 -11.10 18.29
CA LYS A 83 -26.00 -11.57 19.59
C LYS A 83 -26.61 -10.41 20.36
#